data_AF-A0A382LIP6-F1
#
_entry.id   AF-A0A382LIP6-F1
#
_cell.length_a   1.000
_cell.length_b   1.000
_cell.length_c   1.000
_cell.angle_alpha   90.00
_cell.angle_beta   90.00
_cell.angle_gamma   90.00
#
_symmetry.space_group_name_H-M   'P 1'
#
loop_
_entity.id
_entity.type
_entity.pdbx_description
1 polymer ?
#
loop_
_entity_poly.entity_id
_entity_poly.type
_entity_poly.pdbx_seq_one_letter_code
_entity_poly.pdbx_strand_id
1 'polypeptide(L)'
;MDHPKLNDQTSLGINIKWLIQIIILAAMIVWGYFGLTSKISHLETDVLRMKDSVTMNSDFRVKWPLGQLGALPDDAEQNMRLKFIEKDMEETKSYVDSLRMKSIQQEELHNPPHPFLPAVGYPKKTETGGIR
;
A
#
# COMPACT_ATOMS: atom_id res chain seq x y z
N MET A 1 13.41 21.27 -73.98
CA MET A 1 12.26 22.17 -73.81
C MET A 1 11.04 21.28 -73.70
N ASP A 2 10.28 21.42 -72.61
CA ASP A 2 8.83 21.24 -72.53
C ASP A 2 8.43 20.83 -71.11
N HIS A 3 8.12 21.86 -70.33
CA HIS A 3 7.43 21.73 -69.07
C HIS A 3 5.96 21.40 -69.40
N PRO A 4 5.36 20.36 -68.83
CA PRO A 4 3.94 20.09 -69.05
C PRO A 4 3.13 21.25 -68.47
N LYS A 5 2.58 22.08 -69.36
CA LYS A 5 1.63 23.13 -69.02
C LYS A 5 0.37 22.44 -68.52
N LEU A 6 0.08 22.56 -67.23
CA LEU A 6 -1.24 22.19 -66.71
C LEU A 6 -2.28 23.04 -67.45
N ASN A 7 -3.18 22.36 -68.15
CA ASN A 7 -4.29 22.94 -68.87
C ASN A 7 -5.38 23.33 -67.86
N ASP A 8 -5.43 24.61 -67.47
CA ASP A 8 -6.41 25.22 -66.56
C ASP A 8 -7.80 25.42 -67.23
N GLN A 9 -8.31 24.39 -67.91
CA GLN A 9 -9.56 24.52 -68.70
C GLN A 9 -10.67 23.57 -68.26
N THR A 10 -10.55 23.00 -67.07
CA THR A 10 -11.73 22.52 -66.35
C THR A 10 -12.43 23.73 -65.75
N SER A 11 -13.34 24.32 -66.51
CA SER A 11 -14.26 25.38 -66.09
C SER A 11 -15.25 24.81 -65.06
N LEU A 12 -14.77 24.58 -63.84
CA LEU A 12 -15.62 24.63 -62.67
C LEU A 12 -15.85 26.13 -62.45
N GLY A 13 -17.05 26.62 -62.74
CA GLY A 13 -17.46 28.04 -62.60
C GLY A 13 -17.45 28.58 -61.17
N ILE A 14 -16.58 28.04 -60.30
CA ILE A 14 -16.44 28.34 -58.89
C ILE A 14 -15.09 29.00 -58.67
N ASN A 15 -15.10 30.09 -57.92
CA ASN A 15 -13.89 30.85 -57.57
C ASN A 15 -12.99 30.01 -56.65
N ILE A 16 -11.75 29.77 -57.06
CA ILE A 16 -10.79 28.87 -56.39
C ILE A 16 -10.53 29.27 -54.92
N LYS A 17 -10.64 30.56 -54.59
CA LYS A 17 -10.47 31.06 -53.21
C LYS A 17 -11.56 30.53 -52.28
N TRP A 18 -12.80 30.43 -52.77
CA TRP A 18 -13.92 29.88 -52.01
C TRP A 18 -13.78 28.38 -51.79
N LEU A 19 -13.29 27.65 -52.79
CA LEU A 19 -13.03 26.21 -52.66
C LEU A 19 -11.99 25.92 -51.57
N ILE A 20 -10.88 26.65 -51.57
CA ILE A 20 -9.83 26.53 -50.55
C ILE A 20 -10.37 26.88 -49.16
N GLN A 21 -11.19 27.92 -49.05
CA GLN A 21 -11.80 28.32 -47.77
C GLN A 21 -12.72 27.24 -47.20
N ILE A 22 -13.52 26.58 -48.05
CA ILE A 22 -14.40 25.47 -47.63
C ILE A 22 -13.56 24.27 -47.17
N ILE A 23 -12.47 23.94 -47.87
CA ILE A 23 -11.58 22.83 -47.49
C ILE A 23 -10.95 23.10 -46.12
N ILE A 24 -10.42 24.30 -45.90
CA ILE A 24 -9.81 24.68 -44.61
C ILE A 24 -10.85 24.62 -43.49
N LEU A 25 -12.07 25.12 -43.73
CA LEU A 25 -13.15 25.07 -42.76
C LEU A 25 -13.52 23.62 -42.41
N ALA A 26 -13.68 22.76 -43.42
CA ALA A 26 -13.98 21.35 -43.22
C ALA A 26 -12.86 20.63 -42.45
N ALA A 27 -11.59 20.92 -42.76
CA ALA A 27 -10.44 20.35 -42.05
C ALA A 27 -10.43 20.74 -40.57
N MET A 28 -10.72 22.00 -40.25
CA MET A 28 -10.82 22.49 -38.87
C MET A 28 -11.95 21.80 -38.08
N ILE A 29 -13.11 21.58 -38.72
CA ILE A 29 -14.24 20.88 -38.10
C ILE A 29 -13.86 19.43 -37.79
N VAL A 30 -13.27 18.72 -38.76
CA VAL A 30 -12.85 17.33 -38.60
C VAL A 30 -11.78 17.21 -37.51
N TRP A 31 -10.79 18.10 -37.52
CA TRP A 31 -9.75 18.16 -36.48
C TRP A 31 -10.33 18.41 -35.09
N GLY A 32 -11.24 19.38 -34.97
CA GLY A 32 -11.92 19.68 -33.71
C GLY A 32 -12.77 18.51 -33.19
N TYR A 33 -13.52 17.84 -34.09
CA TYR A 33 -14.32 16.67 -33.75
C TYR A 33 -13.44 15.54 -33.19
N PHE A 34 -12.41 15.13 -33.92
CA PHE A 34 -11.52 14.05 -33.46
C PHE A 34 -10.76 14.43 -32.18
N GLY A 35 -10.30 15.67 -32.07
CA GLY A 35 -9.64 16.16 -30.87
C GLY A 35 -10.56 16.12 -29.64
N LEU A 36 -11.82 16.53 -29.79
CA LEU A 36 -12.80 16.49 -28.70
C LEU A 36 -13.17 15.05 -28.32
N THR A 37 -13.46 14.19 -29.31
CA THR A 37 -13.80 12.79 -29.08
C THR A 37 -12.67 12.02 -28.39
N SER A 38 -11.41 12.24 -28.80
CA SER A 38 -10.25 11.63 -28.14
C SER A 38 -10.15 12.06 -26.68
N LYS A 39 -10.31 13.36 -26.39
CA LYS A 39 -10.28 13.88 -25.02
C LYS A 39 -11.40 13.32 -24.15
N ILE A 40 -12.61 13.18 -24.69
CA ILE A 40 -13.74 12.57 -23.97
C ILE A 40 -13.42 11.11 -23.63
N SER A 41 -12.92 10.33 -24.59
CA SER A 41 -12.56 8.93 -24.36
C SER A 41 -11.44 8.77 -23.31
N HIS A 42 -10.46 9.68 -23.31
CA HIS A 42 -9.44 9.74 -22.26
C HIS A 42 -10.04 10.05 -20.89
N LEU A 43 -10.91 11.07 -20.79
CA LEU A 43 -11.58 11.43 -19.54
C LEU A 43 -12.46 10.28 -19.00
N GLU A 44 -13.19 9.58 -19.86
CA GLU A 44 -13.99 8.43 -19.48
C GLU A 44 -13.12 7.31 -18.88
N THR A 45 -11.96 7.06 -19.50
CA THR A 45 -10.98 6.07 -19.01
C THR A 45 -10.42 6.50 -17.64
N ASP A 46 -10.05 7.77 -17.49
CA ASP A 46 -9.52 8.30 -16.22
C ASP A 46 -10.56 8.22 -15.10
N VAL A 47 -11.81 8.55 -15.40
CA VAL A 47 -12.93 8.42 -14.45
C VAL A 47 -13.15 6.96 -14.05
N LEU A 48 -13.08 6.02 -14.99
CA LEU A 48 -13.19 4.59 -14.68
C LEU A 48 -12.09 4.15 -13.72
N ARG A 49 -10.83 4.50 -14.01
CA ARG A 49 -9.68 4.17 -13.14
C ARG A 49 -9.80 4.80 -11.76
N MET A 50 -10.31 6.03 -11.68
CA MET A 50 -10.57 6.71 -10.42
C MET A 50 -11.65 5.99 -9.60
N LYS A 51 -12.77 5.60 -10.25
CA LYS A 51 -13.83 4.83 -9.59
C LYS A 51 -13.31 3.50 -9.04
N ASP A 52 -12.51 2.77 -9.82
CA ASP A 52 -11.91 1.51 -9.38
C ASP A 52 -10.99 1.72 -8.17
N SER A 53 -10.19 2.78 -8.17
CA SER A 53 -9.31 3.14 -7.05
C SER A 53 -10.11 3.46 -5.78
N VAL A 54 -11.21 4.20 -5.90
CA VAL A 54 -12.10 4.52 -4.76
C VAL A 54 -12.81 3.26 -4.25
N THR A 55 -13.27 2.39 -5.13
CA THR A 55 -13.89 1.11 -4.75
C THR A 55 -12.88 0.22 -4.04
N MET A 56 -11.67 0.06 -4.57
CA MET A 56 -10.61 -0.73 -3.94
C MET A 56 -10.21 -0.16 -2.57
N ASN A 57 -10.14 1.16 -2.44
CA ASN A 57 -9.88 1.81 -1.15
C ASN A 57 -11.01 1.57 -0.14
N SER A 58 -12.25 1.66 -0.59
CA SER A 58 -13.43 1.40 0.23
C SER A 58 -13.45 -0.06 0.70
N ASP A 59 -13.15 -0.99 -0.21
CA ASP A 59 -13.01 -2.40 0.06
C ASP A 59 -11.88 -2.69 1.05
N PHE A 60 -10.71 -2.07 0.89
CA PHE A 60 -9.61 -2.17 1.84
C PHE A 60 -10.06 -1.69 3.22
N ARG A 61 -10.65 -0.49 3.33
CA ARG A 61 -11.10 0.07 4.61
C ARG A 61 -12.09 -0.83 5.35
N VAL A 62 -12.96 -1.54 4.64
CA VAL A 62 -13.99 -2.41 5.25
C VAL A 62 -13.45 -3.82 5.49
N LYS A 63 -12.82 -4.44 4.50
CA LYS A 63 -12.42 -5.85 4.54
C LYS A 63 -11.10 -6.09 5.27
N TRP A 64 -10.24 -5.07 5.37
CA TRP A 64 -8.97 -5.15 6.11
C TRP A 64 -9.16 -5.44 7.60
N PRO A 65 -9.92 -4.65 8.38
CA PRO A 65 -10.16 -4.97 9.78
C PRO A 65 -10.95 -6.27 9.98
N LEU A 66 -11.67 -6.74 8.95
CA LEU A 66 -12.42 -7.99 8.97
C LEU A 66 -11.56 -9.21 8.57
N GLY A 67 -10.31 -9.01 8.13
CA GLY A 67 -9.41 -10.10 7.71
C GLY A 67 -9.84 -10.82 6.42
N GLN A 68 -10.78 -10.27 5.64
CA GLN A 68 -11.34 -10.92 4.44
C GLN A 68 -10.48 -10.73 3.18
N LEU A 69 -9.55 -9.78 3.20
CA LEU A 69 -8.69 -9.45 2.05
C LEU A 69 -7.40 -10.31 1.99
N GLY A 70 -7.19 -11.20 2.97
CA GLY A 70 -5.90 -11.86 3.19
C GLY A 70 -4.88 -10.90 3.83
N ALA A 71 -3.65 -11.39 3.99
CA ALA A 71 -2.50 -10.57 4.41
C ALA A 71 -1.61 -10.30 3.19
N LEU A 72 -0.99 -9.11 3.13
CA LEU A 72 0.07 -8.86 2.15
C LEU A 72 1.23 -9.84 2.42
N PRO A 73 2.02 -10.23 1.39
CA PRO A 73 3.18 -11.10 1.60
C PRO A 73 4.13 -10.59 2.69
N ASP A 74 4.36 -9.27 2.72
CA ASP A 74 5.20 -8.60 3.73
C ASP A 74 4.60 -8.73 5.14
N ASP A 75 3.28 -8.59 5.28
CA ASP A 75 2.58 -8.77 6.57
C ASP A 75 2.63 -10.23 7.02
N ALA A 76 2.54 -11.17 6.10
CA ALA A 76 2.69 -12.59 6.40
C ALA A 76 4.11 -12.91 6.91
N GLU A 77 5.14 -12.37 6.25
CA GLU A 77 6.52 -12.52 6.68
C GLU A 77 6.78 -11.84 8.03
N GLN A 78 6.27 -10.62 8.24
CA GLN A 78 6.37 -9.91 9.51
C GLN A 78 5.70 -10.69 10.63
N ASN A 79 4.52 -11.26 10.40
CA ASN A 79 3.82 -12.08 11.38
C ASN A 79 4.61 -13.36 11.71
N MET A 80 5.27 -13.97 10.72
CA MET A 80 6.17 -15.10 10.99
C MET A 80 7.35 -14.68 11.87
N ARG A 81 8.00 -13.55 11.56
CA ARG A 81 9.10 -13.00 12.36
C ARG A 81 8.67 -12.67 13.80
N LEU A 82 7.49 -12.07 13.98
CA LEU A 82 6.92 -11.81 15.30
C LEU A 82 6.72 -13.11 16.09
N LYS A 83 6.17 -14.15 15.47
CA LYS A 83 6.02 -15.48 16.11
C LYS A 83 7.36 -16.08 16.53
N PHE A 84 8.43 -15.90 15.75
CA PHE A 84 9.77 -16.34 16.15
C PHE A 84 10.27 -15.56 17.36
N ILE A 85 10.14 -14.23 17.35
CA ILE A 85 10.54 -13.38 18.48
C ILE A 85 9.75 -13.73 19.75
N GLU A 86 8.44 -13.97 19.64
CA GLU A 86 7.59 -14.40 20.75
C GLU A 86 8.09 -15.71 21.38
N LYS A 87 8.47 -16.68 20.53
CA LYS A 87 9.04 -17.96 20.97
C LYS A 87 10.38 -17.77 21.69
N ASP A 88 11.27 -16.96 21.12
CA ASP A 88 12.59 -16.68 21.72
C ASP A 88 12.45 -15.94 23.06
N MET A 89 11.47 -15.04 23.16
CA MET A 89 11.11 -14.36 24.42
C MET A 89 10.60 -15.34 25.47
N GLU A 90 9.78 -16.32 25.08
CA GLU A 90 9.28 -17.37 25.97
C GLU A 90 10.43 -18.23 26.51
N GLU A 91 11.36 -18.64 25.65
CA GLU A 91 12.56 -19.39 26.07
C GLU A 91 13.43 -18.57 27.03
N THR A 92 13.68 -17.29 26.70
CA THR A 92 14.45 -16.38 27.55
C THR A 92 13.82 -16.22 28.92
N LYS A 93 12.49 -16.05 28.98
CA LYS A 93 11.75 -15.96 30.25
C LYS A 93 11.90 -17.23 31.08
N SER A 94 11.75 -18.40 30.45
CA SER A 94 11.93 -19.69 31.13
C SER A 94 13.34 -19.85 31.72
N TYR A 95 14.35 -19.39 30.99
CA TYR A 95 15.74 -19.43 31.44
C TYR A 95 15.97 -18.50 32.63
N VAL A 96 15.46 -17.26 32.59
CA VAL A 96 15.53 -16.30 33.71
C VAL A 96 14.83 -16.85 34.95
N ASP A 97 13.65 -17.45 34.80
CA ASP A 97 12.93 -18.07 35.90
C ASP A 97 13.75 -19.22 36.52
N SER A 98 14.39 -20.05 35.69
CA SER A 98 15.28 -21.11 36.18
C SER A 98 16.48 -20.58 36.96
N LEU A 99 17.08 -19.47 36.52
CA LEU A 99 18.20 -18.84 37.22
C LEU A 99 17.75 -18.25 38.56
N ARG A 100 16.57 -17.64 38.60
CA ARG A 100 15.97 -17.12 39.83
C ARG A 100 15.70 -18.25 40.85
N MET A 101 15.19 -19.40 40.40
CA MET A 101 14.98 -20.54 41.29
C MET A 101 16.31 -21.07 41.85
N LYS A 102 17.34 -21.17 41.01
CA LYS A 102 18.70 -21.56 41.45
C LYS A 102 19.30 -20.57 42.44
N SER A 103 19.13 -19.26 42.23
CA SER A 103 19.66 -18.25 43.15
C SER A 103 18.98 -18.32 44.52
N ILE A 104 17.65 -18.47 44.56
CA ILE A 104 16.91 -18.65 45.82
C ILE A 104 17.37 -19.92 46.54
N GLN A 105 17.48 -21.04 45.81
CA GLN A 105 17.94 -22.31 46.38
C GLN A 105 19.36 -22.23 46.98
N GLN A 106 20.25 -21.46 46.34
CA GLN A 106 21.60 -21.25 46.82
C GLN A 106 21.65 -20.36 48.06
N GLU A 107 20.77 -19.36 48.15
CA GLU A 107 20.63 -18.49 49.32
C GLU A 107 20.11 -19.27 50.55
N GLU A 108 19.09 -20.12 50.37
CA GLU A 108 18.56 -21.02 51.40
C GLU A 108 19.62 -22.02 51.91
N LEU A 109 20.50 -22.50 51.03
CA LEU A 109 21.59 -23.40 51.42
C LEU A 109 22.66 -22.66 52.26
N HIS A 110 22.92 -21.39 51.96
CA HIS A 110 23.90 -20.58 52.68
C HIS A 110 23.37 -20.11 54.04
N ASN A 111 22.07 -19.82 54.14
CA ASN A 111 21.42 -19.40 55.39
C ASN A 111 20.23 -20.30 55.71
N PRO A 112 20.47 -21.49 56.31
CA PRO A 112 19.40 -22.44 56.59
C PRO A 112 18.35 -21.84 57.54
N PRO A 113 17.07 -22.24 57.44
CA PRO A 113 16.03 -21.71 58.31
C PRO A 113 16.31 -22.03 59.78
N HIS A 114 16.46 -20.98 60.59
CA HIS A 114 16.74 -21.08 62.03
C HIS A 114 15.43 -21.05 62.83
N PRO A 115 15.24 -21.88 63.88
CA PRO A 115 13.97 -21.97 64.61
C PRO A 115 13.52 -20.68 65.32
N PHE A 116 14.43 -19.72 65.51
CA PHE A 116 14.23 -18.54 66.36
C PHE A 116 14.42 -17.20 65.65
N LEU A 117 14.79 -17.20 64.36
CA LEU A 117 14.91 -15.98 63.56
C LEU A 117 13.72 -15.90 62.59
N PRO A 118 13.10 -14.72 62.40
CA PRO A 118 12.10 -14.57 61.36
C PRO A 118 12.74 -14.89 60.00
N ALA A 119 11.99 -15.56 59.11
CA ALA A 119 12.45 -15.80 57.75
C ALA A 119 12.96 -14.48 57.16
N VAL A 120 14.24 -14.44 56.77
CA VAL A 120 14.82 -13.28 56.08
C VAL A 120 13.93 -13.02 54.88
N GLY A 121 13.29 -11.84 54.88
CA GLY A 121 12.18 -11.58 53.97
C GLY A 121 12.63 -11.80 52.53
N TYR A 122 12.02 -12.77 51.85
CA TYR A 122 12.21 -12.98 50.42
C TYR A 122 12.10 -11.62 49.71
N PRO A 123 12.95 -11.32 48.71
CA PRO A 123 12.77 -10.12 47.90
C PRO A 123 11.36 -10.17 47.32
N LYS A 124 10.47 -9.33 47.87
CA LYS A 124 9.10 -9.18 47.39
C LYS A 124 9.20 -8.93 45.89
N LYS A 125 8.32 -9.58 45.12
CA LYS A 125 8.11 -9.24 43.70
C LYS A 125 7.96 -7.72 43.63
N THR A 126 8.99 -7.02 43.18
CA THR A 126 8.80 -5.66 42.70
C THR A 126 8.04 -5.83 41.40
N GLU A 127 6.74 -5.57 41.45
CA GLU A 127 5.84 -5.49 40.30
C GLU A 127 6.21 -4.27 39.42
N THR A 128 7.48 -4.09 39.12
CA THR A 128 7.98 -3.12 38.14
C THR A 128 7.93 -3.77 36.77
N GLY A 129 6.70 -4.02 36.34
CA GLY A 129 6.35 -4.50 35.01
C GLY A 129 4.94 -4.07 34.62
N GLY A 130 4.44 -2.97 35.21
CA GLY A 130 3.24 -2.30 34.76
C GLY A 130 3.57 -1.51 33.50
N ILE A 131 3.27 -2.09 32.35
CA ILE A 131 3.24 -1.39 31.07
C ILE A 131 2.12 -0.36 31.17
N ARG A 132 2.49 0.92 31.24
CA ARG A 132 1.62 2.05 30.90
C ARG A 132 2.01 2.54 29.52
#